data_AF-A0A167IJV5-F1
#
_entry.id   AF-A0A167IJV5-F1
#
_cell.length_a   1.000
_cell.length_b   1.000
_cell.length_c   1.000
_cell.angle_alpha   90.00
_cell.angle_beta   90.00
_cell.angle_gamma   90.00
#
_symmetry.space_group_name_H-M   'P 1'
#
loop_
_entity.id
_entity.type
_entity.pdbx_description
1 polymer ?
#
loop_
_entity_poly.entity_id
_entity_poly.type
_entity_poly.pdbx_seq_one_letter_code
_entity_poly.pdbx_strand_id
1 'polypeptide(L)'
;MKKLMLKLLGTHVTKPKASSAMRPIWQSTGEVFYLLNTLQLRYKSRYGSVCVDAFDISAFEKGAEDLHKTLANEFGKEFTISVCAVGWERFGNQTRVKAIDNAAIFRFNQSLETPSQAVFQHQFNTLDEINSSEVDIARRLDVFKYYNIQIKDFINQLNEANKRIHQDRVKRHGITGENFHKDVFEKVIMA
;
A
#
# COMPACT_ATOMS: atom_id res chain seq x y z
N MET A 1 61.38 27.60 13.03
CA MET A 1 60.49 27.41 11.86
C MET A 1 60.41 25.94 11.49
N LYS A 2 59.18 25.40 11.54
CA LYS A 2 58.60 24.33 10.69
C LYS A 2 59.41 23.03 10.44
N LYS A 3 58.99 21.97 11.12
CA LYS A 3 58.86 20.58 10.62
C LYS A 3 58.16 19.74 11.71
N LEU A 4 57.04 20.24 12.24
CA LEU A 4 55.70 19.71 11.95
C LEU A 4 55.65 18.19 11.80
N MET A 5 55.15 17.56 12.87
CA MET A 5 54.54 16.25 12.88
C MET A 5 53.61 16.05 11.69
N LEU A 6 53.90 15.06 10.85
CA LEU A 6 52.91 14.39 9.97
C LEU A 6 53.53 13.09 9.45
N LYS A 7 53.93 12.22 10.39
CA LYS A 7 54.11 10.78 10.16
C LYS A 7 53.00 10.06 10.91
N LEU A 8 51.76 10.20 10.43
CA LEU A 8 50.60 9.41 10.83
C LEU A 8 49.43 9.89 9.98
N LEU A 9 49.33 9.35 8.78
CA LEU A 9 48.12 9.23 7.96
C LEU A 9 48.59 8.53 6.68
N GLY A 10 48.61 7.20 6.73
CA GLY A 10 48.76 6.40 5.53
C GLY A 10 47.64 6.80 4.58
N THR A 11 48.00 7.42 3.47
CA THR A 11 47.10 7.72 2.37
C THR A 11 46.79 6.43 1.61
N HIS A 12 46.07 5.51 2.25
CA HIS A 12 45.22 4.59 1.52
C HIS A 12 44.02 5.38 1.01
N VAL A 13 44.25 6.19 -0.04
CA VAL A 13 43.16 6.60 -0.92
C VAL A 13 42.79 5.33 -1.68
N THR A 14 41.91 4.52 -1.09
CA THR A 14 41.23 3.48 -1.82
C THR A 14 40.54 4.16 -2.98
N LYS A 15 40.99 3.88 -4.21
CA LYS A 15 40.27 4.29 -5.42
C LYS A 15 38.79 3.95 -5.20
N PRO A 16 37.85 4.88 -5.43
CA PRO A 16 36.44 4.54 -5.32
C PRO A 16 36.20 3.31 -6.19
N LYS A 17 35.78 2.22 -5.56
CA LYS A 17 35.40 1.00 -6.26
C LYS A 17 34.17 1.38 -7.07
N ALA A 18 34.39 1.76 -8.32
CA ALA A 18 33.34 2.08 -9.27
C ALA A 18 32.55 0.79 -9.51
N SER A 19 31.63 0.50 -8.60
CA SER A 19 30.56 -0.45 -8.80
C SER A 19 29.59 0.21 -9.79
N SER A 20 29.96 0.27 -11.06
CA SER A 20 29.02 0.54 -12.16
C SER A 20 28.16 -0.71 -12.43
N ALA A 21 27.70 -1.38 -11.36
CA ALA A 21 26.63 -2.34 -11.48
C ALA A 21 25.38 -1.52 -11.83
N MET A 22 25.15 -1.31 -13.13
CA MET A 22 23.87 -0.83 -13.63
C MET A 22 22.81 -1.77 -13.06
N ARG A 23 22.09 -1.30 -12.04
CA ARG A 23 20.96 -2.05 -11.52
C ARG A 23 19.91 -2.10 -12.64
N PRO A 24 19.31 -3.27 -12.90
CA PRO A 24 18.24 -3.36 -13.89
C PRO A 24 17.14 -2.35 -13.53
N ILE A 25 16.79 -1.48 -14.48
CA ILE A 25 15.70 -0.53 -14.32
C ILE A 25 14.42 -1.32 -14.59
N TRP A 26 13.73 -1.70 -13.52
CA TRP A 26 12.42 -2.33 -13.59
C TRP A 26 11.37 -1.29 -13.96
N GLN A 27 10.61 -1.57 -15.02
CA GLN A 27 9.58 -0.68 -15.52
C GLN A 27 8.21 -1.17 -15.09
N SER A 28 7.44 -0.32 -14.41
CA SER A 28 6.07 -0.64 -14.05
C SER A 28 5.19 -0.83 -15.29
N THR A 29 4.32 -1.82 -15.22
CA THR A 29 3.39 -2.17 -16.31
C THR A 29 2.11 -1.33 -16.31
N GLY A 30 1.85 -0.56 -15.25
CA GLY A 30 0.55 0.07 -15.00
C GLY A 30 -0.50 -0.87 -14.40
N GLU A 31 -0.27 -2.19 -14.42
CA GLU A 31 -1.21 -3.17 -13.90
C GLU A 31 -1.13 -3.28 -12.38
N VAL A 32 -2.29 -3.22 -11.71
CA VAL A 32 -2.45 -3.36 -10.25
C VAL A 32 -3.60 -4.32 -9.98
N PHE A 33 -3.38 -5.30 -9.10
CA PHE A 33 -4.39 -6.25 -8.65
C PHE A 33 -4.58 -6.14 -7.14
N TYR A 34 -5.77 -5.72 -6.73
CA TYR A 34 -6.14 -5.49 -5.34
C TYR A 34 -6.52 -6.80 -4.65
N LEU A 35 -6.00 -6.99 -3.44
CA LEU A 35 -6.21 -8.19 -2.63
C LEU A 35 -7.36 -7.93 -1.66
N LEU A 36 -8.60 -8.14 -2.08
CA LEU A 36 -9.79 -7.78 -1.29
C LEU A 36 -9.87 -8.47 0.08
N ASN A 37 -9.23 -9.62 0.26
CA ASN A 37 -9.14 -10.28 1.56
C ASN A 37 -8.15 -9.61 2.54
N THR A 38 -7.40 -8.61 2.08
CA THR A 38 -6.52 -7.75 2.89
C THR A 38 -7.18 -6.43 3.29
N LEU A 39 -8.50 -6.32 3.12
CA LEU A 39 -9.23 -5.16 3.62
C LEU A 39 -8.93 -5.00 5.11
N GLN A 40 -8.56 -3.79 5.49
CA GLN A 40 -8.20 -3.43 6.84
C GLN A 40 -9.03 -2.22 7.26
N LEU A 41 -9.71 -2.33 8.40
CA LEU A 41 -10.45 -1.23 9.00
C LEU A 41 -9.61 -0.62 10.13
N ARG A 42 -9.44 0.71 10.10
CA ARG A 42 -8.78 1.48 11.14
C ARG A 42 -9.72 2.53 11.70
N TYR A 43 -9.80 2.63 13.02
CA TYR A 43 -10.64 3.62 13.70
C TYR A 43 -10.07 3.97 15.09
N LYS A 44 -10.60 5.03 15.71
CA LYS A 44 -10.12 5.52 17.00
C LYS A 44 -11.11 5.15 18.10
N SER A 45 -10.70 4.24 18.99
CA SER A 45 -11.47 3.87 20.18
C SER A 45 -11.16 4.77 21.37
N ARG A 46 -11.88 4.57 22.49
CA ARG A 46 -11.55 5.23 23.78
C ARG A 46 -10.16 4.86 24.31
N TYR A 47 -9.61 3.73 23.87
CA TYR A 47 -8.32 3.20 24.34
C TYR A 47 -7.16 3.46 23.38
N GLY A 48 -7.41 4.03 22.20
CA GLY A 48 -6.41 4.25 21.17
C GLY A 48 -6.85 3.80 19.79
N SER A 49 -5.91 3.81 18.84
CA SER A 49 -6.13 3.35 17.48
C SER A 49 -6.32 1.84 17.43
N VAL A 50 -7.40 1.41 16.77
CA VAL A 50 -7.72 0.00 16.55
C VAL A 50 -7.58 -0.30 15.08
N CYS A 51 -7.03 -1.48 14.78
CA CYS A 51 -6.83 -2.00 13.44
C CYS A 51 -7.44 -3.40 13.38
N VAL A 52 -8.39 -3.60 12.45
CA VAL A 52 -9.03 -4.88 12.19
C VAL A 52 -8.54 -5.37 10.83
N ASP A 53 -7.71 -6.41 10.85
CA ASP A 53 -7.21 -7.08 9.64
C ASP A 53 -8.29 -8.02 9.08
N ALA A 54 -8.28 -8.23 7.75
CA ALA A 54 -9.26 -9.04 7.04
C ALA A 54 -10.73 -8.64 7.33
N PHE A 55 -10.99 -7.33 7.31
CA PHE A 55 -12.30 -6.76 7.56
C PHE A 55 -13.33 -7.19 6.50
N ASP A 56 -14.31 -7.98 6.93
CA ASP A 56 -15.42 -8.39 6.09
C ASP A 56 -16.52 -7.32 6.05
N ILE A 57 -16.47 -6.49 5.01
CA ILE A 57 -17.46 -5.45 4.81
C ILE A 57 -18.85 -5.99 4.44
N SER A 58 -18.91 -7.20 3.88
CA SER A 58 -20.18 -7.78 3.43
C SER A 58 -21.13 -8.08 4.59
N ALA A 59 -20.57 -8.31 5.79
CA ALA A 59 -21.31 -8.45 7.03
C ALA A 59 -22.14 -7.21 7.39
N PHE A 60 -21.72 -6.02 6.96
CA PHE A 60 -22.39 -4.74 7.23
C PHE A 60 -23.24 -4.24 6.07
N GLU A 61 -22.99 -4.73 4.85
CA GLU A 61 -23.75 -4.33 3.66
C GLU A 61 -25.17 -4.91 3.66
N LYS A 62 -25.35 -6.11 4.23
CA LYS A 62 -26.64 -6.83 4.22
C LYS A 62 -27.69 -6.12 5.09
N GLY A 63 -28.53 -5.30 4.45
CA GLY A 63 -29.65 -4.61 5.09
C GLY A 63 -29.35 -3.17 5.53
N ALA A 64 -28.16 -2.64 5.23
CA ALA A 64 -27.85 -1.23 5.44
C ALA A 64 -28.43 -0.38 4.31
N GLU A 65 -29.31 0.57 4.66
CA GLU A 65 -29.76 1.63 3.73
C GLU A 65 -28.61 2.62 3.44
N ASP A 66 -27.79 2.90 4.46
CA ASP A 66 -26.59 3.72 4.38
C ASP A 66 -25.42 3.04 5.12
N LEU A 67 -24.50 2.47 4.35
CA LEU A 67 -23.34 1.76 4.89
C LEU A 67 -22.37 2.69 5.64
N HIS A 68 -22.26 3.98 5.25
CA HIS A 68 -21.43 4.94 5.99
C HIS A 68 -21.96 5.13 7.39
N LYS A 69 -23.27 5.34 7.51
CA LYS A 69 -23.94 5.54 8.80
C LYS A 69 -23.87 4.28 9.68
N THR A 70 -24.06 3.10 9.09
CA THR A 70 -23.92 1.83 9.82
C THR A 70 -22.53 1.67 10.42
N LEU A 71 -21.48 1.86 9.61
CA LEU A 71 -20.10 1.76 10.09
C LEU A 71 -19.73 2.88 11.06
N ALA A 72 -20.24 4.10 10.85
CA ALA A 72 -20.00 5.22 11.76
C ALA A 72 -20.61 4.99 13.15
N ASN A 73 -21.76 4.31 13.23
CA ASN A 73 -22.39 3.95 14.50
C ASN A 73 -21.60 2.86 15.24
N GLU A 74 -21.01 1.90 14.51
CA GLU A 74 -20.27 0.77 15.08
C GLU A 74 -18.83 1.16 15.48
N PHE A 75 -18.13 1.84 14.57
CA PHE A 75 -16.68 2.08 14.68
C PHE A 75 -16.34 3.55 15.01
N GLY A 76 -17.34 4.43 15.03
CA GLY A 76 -17.19 5.84 15.33
C GLY A 76 -17.18 6.74 14.09
N LYS A 77 -17.23 8.05 14.33
CA LYS A 77 -17.44 9.08 13.30
C LYS A 77 -16.27 9.28 12.33
N GLU A 78 -15.14 8.64 12.58
CA GLU A 78 -13.97 8.64 11.71
C GLU A 78 -13.39 7.23 11.62
N PHE A 79 -13.23 6.75 10.39
CA PHE A 79 -12.63 5.46 10.10
C PHE A 79 -11.96 5.47 8.71
N THR A 80 -11.00 4.56 8.54
CA THR A 80 -10.33 4.30 7.28
C THR A 80 -10.48 2.83 6.91
N ILE A 81 -10.75 2.54 5.64
CA ILE A 81 -10.68 1.20 5.05
C ILE A 81 -9.53 1.21 4.05
N SER A 82 -8.55 0.33 4.18
CA SER A 82 -7.43 0.20 3.25
C SER A 82 -7.34 -1.20 2.69
N VAL A 83 -6.74 -1.34 1.51
CA VAL A 83 -6.51 -2.64 0.85
C VAL A 83 -5.11 -2.67 0.25
N CYS A 84 -4.45 -3.81 0.36
CA CYS A 84 -3.18 -4.06 -0.30
C CYS A 84 -3.39 -4.46 -1.76
N ALA A 85 -2.35 -4.31 -2.57
CA ALA A 85 -2.35 -4.79 -3.94
C ALA A 85 -0.99 -5.36 -4.33
N VAL A 86 -0.96 -5.92 -5.52
CA VAL A 86 0.26 -6.26 -6.23
C VAL A 86 0.33 -5.51 -7.54
N GLY A 87 1.52 -5.06 -7.91
CA GLY A 87 1.85 -4.54 -9.23
C GLY A 87 2.83 -5.45 -9.95
N TRP A 88 2.95 -5.29 -11.26
CA TRP A 88 3.94 -5.98 -12.08
C TRP A 88 4.94 -5.01 -12.67
N GLU A 89 6.21 -5.41 -12.63
CA GLU A 89 7.29 -4.70 -13.27
C GLU A 89 8.00 -5.61 -14.27
N ARG A 90 8.51 -5.02 -15.34
CA ARG A 90 9.22 -5.73 -16.42
C ARG A 90 10.64 -5.22 -16.57
N PHE A 91 11.54 -6.16 -16.85
CA PHE A 91 12.92 -5.88 -17.24
C PHE A 91 13.27 -6.81 -18.41
N GLY A 92 13.24 -6.27 -19.63
CA GLY A 92 13.33 -7.08 -20.85
C GLY A 92 12.22 -8.14 -20.91
N ASN A 93 12.61 -9.41 -20.94
CA ASN A 93 11.69 -10.56 -20.93
C ASN A 93 11.33 -11.05 -19.52
N GLN A 94 11.93 -10.47 -18.48
CA GLN A 94 11.63 -10.83 -17.10
C GLN A 94 10.45 -10.00 -16.59
N THR A 95 9.62 -10.64 -15.76
CA THR A 95 8.53 -9.99 -15.03
C THR A 95 8.71 -10.30 -13.55
N ARG A 96 8.48 -9.32 -12.69
CA ARG A 96 8.41 -9.52 -11.24
C ARG A 96 7.14 -8.91 -10.66
N VAL A 97 6.78 -9.37 -9.47
CA VAL A 97 5.65 -8.86 -8.70
C VAL A 97 6.18 -7.95 -7.60
N LYS A 98 5.54 -6.80 -7.40
CA LYS A 98 5.82 -5.87 -6.30
C LYS A 98 4.58 -5.77 -5.41
N ALA A 99 4.75 -5.91 -4.10
CA ALA A 99 3.70 -5.63 -3.13
C ALA A 99 3.48 -4.11 -3.00
N ILE A 100 2.22 -3.69 -2.89
CA ILE A 100 1.83 -2.30 -2.67
C ILE A 100 0.96 -2.28 -1.42
N ASP A 101 1.51 -1.77 -0.33
CA ASP A 101 0.76 -1.56 0.89
C ASP A 101 -0.16 -0.33 0.74
N ASN A 102 -1.32 -0.38 1.39
CA ASN A 102 -2.35 0.67 1.33
C ASN A 102 -2.68 1.13 -0.10
N ALA A 103 -2.63 0.22 -1.07
CA ALA A 103 -2.79 0.50 -2.49
C ALA A 103 -4.09 1.24 -2.83
N ALA A 104 -5.15 1.02 -2.06
CA ALA A 104 -6.27 1.93 -2.04
C ALA A 104 -6.76 2.18 -0.62
N ILE A 105 -7.22 3.41 -0.37
CA ILE A 105 -7.66 3.88 0.93
C ILE A 105 -9.00 4.59 0.74
N PHE A 106 -10.00 4.20 1.51
CA PHE A 106 -11.24 4.91 1.72
C PHE A 106 -11.22 5.53 3.11
N ARG A 107 -11.45 6.83 3.21
CA ARG A 107 -11.54 7.57 4.47
C ARG A 107 -12.95 8.11 4.64
N PHE A 108 -13.48 7.97 5.85
CA PHE A 108 -14.70 8.62 6.29
C PHE A 108 -14.45 9.48 7.52
N ASN A 109 -14.98 10.69 7.53
CA ASN A 109 -15.01 11.58 8.69
C ASN A 109 -16.29 12.43 8.65
N GLN A 110 -17.24 12.13 9.53
CA GLN A 110 -18.56 12.78 9.56
C GLN A 110 -18.50 14.28 9.86
N SER A 111 -17.40 14.78 10.46
CA SER A 111 -17.25 16.18 10.84
C SER A 111 -16.77 17.08 9.70
N LEU A 112 -16.39 16.52 8.56
CA LEU A 112 -15.93 17.29 7.39
C LEU A 112 -17.09 17.61 6.45
N GLU A 113 -16.98 18.71 5.70
CA GLU A 113 -17.94 19.09 4.64
C GLU A 113 -18.01 18.04 3.53
N THR A 114 -16.87 17.39 3.25
CA THR A 114 -16.75 16.26 2.33
C THR A 114 -16.39 15.03 3.18
N PRO A 115 -17.41 14.29 3.66
CA PRO A 115 -17.20 13.29 4.70
C PRO A 115 -16.51 12.03 4.19
N SER A 116 -16.53 11.76 2.88
CA SER A 116 -15.87 10.58 2.31
C SER A 116 -14.86 10.92 1.23
N GLN A 117 -13.76 10.18 1.22
CA GLN A 117 -12.70 10.27 0.23
C GLN A 117 -12.18 8.87 -0.10
N ALA A 118 -11.91 8.60 -1.37
CA ALA A 118 -11.14 7.44 -1.79
C ALA A 118 -9.87 7.88 -2.50
N VAL A 119 -8.79 7.14 -2.27
CA VAL A 119 -7.45 7.40 -2.76
C VAL A 119 -6.91 6.10 -3.33
N PHE A 120 -6.58 6.10 -4.62
CA PHE A 120 -6.01 4.92 -5.30
C PHE A 120 -4.56 5.21 -5.65
N GLN A 121 -3.68 4.48 -5.01
CA GLN A 121 -2.25 4.60 -5.20
C GLN A 121 -1.82 3.83 -6.44
N HIS A 122 -1.24 4.54 -7.39
CA HIS A 122 -0.59 3.90 -8.52
C HIS A 122 0.82 3.45 -8.14
N GLN A 123 1.30 2.32 -8.67
CA GLN A 123 2.61 1.72 -8.35
C GLN A 123 3.85 2.59 -8.65
N PHE A 124 3.68 3.76 -9.26
CA PHE A 124 4.75 4.75 -9.45
C PHE A 124 4.98 5.61 -8.20
N ASN A 125 4.15 5.45 -7.15
CA ASN A 125 4.34 6.15 -5.91
C ASN A 125 5.67 5.72 -5.28
N THR A 126 6.51 6.69 -4.95
CA THR A 126 7.85 6.60 -4.33
C THR A 126 7.82 6.07 -2.88
N LEU A 127 6.82 5.26 -2.54
CA LEU A 127 6.57 4.70 -1.22
C LEU A 127 7.44 3.48 -0.88
N ASP A 128 8.67 3.44 -1.40
CA ASP A 128 9.72 2.67 -0.73
C ASP A 128 10.13 3.35 0.60
N GLU A 129 9.56 4.51 0.95
CA GLU A 129 9.67 5.14 2.27
C GLU A 129 8.71 4.50 3.28
N ILE A 130 9.28 3.69 4.17
CA ILE A 130 8.67 2.87 5.23
C ILE A 130 7.77 3.67 6.24
N ASN A 131 7.57 4.98 6.08
CA ASN A 131 6.98 5.86 7.11
C ASN A 131 5.92 6.87 6.63
N SER A 132 5.34 6.76 5.43
CA SER A 132 4.28 7.70 5.04
C SER A 132 2.98 7.43 5.81
N SER A 133 2.47 8.42 6.55
CA SER A 133 1.16 8.30 7.19
C SER A 133 0.02 8.36 6.18
N GLU A 134 -1.16 7.82 6.51
CA GLU A 134 -2.39 7.94 5.68
C GLU A 134 -2.69 9.40 5.31
N VAL A 135 -2.37 10.33 6.22
CA VAL A 135 -2.55 11.78 6.04
C VAL A 135 -1.63 12.32 4.94
N ASP A 136 -0.42 11.79 4.81
CA ASP A 136 0.54 12.21 3.79
C ASP A 136 0.11 11.73 2.40
N ILE A 137 -0.44 10.52 2.31
CA ILE A 137 -0.96 9.94 1.07
C ILE A 137 -2.13 10.76 0.52
N ALA A 138 -3.05 11.20 1.38
CA ALA A 138 -4.19 12.03 0.99
C ALA A 138 -3.83 13.46 0.56
N ARG A 139 -2.62 13.96 0.86
CA ARG A 139 -2.16 15.32 0.51
C ARG A 139 -1.35 15.37 -0.79
N ARG A 140 -0.89 14.23 -1.31
CA ARG A 140 -0.06 14.14 -2.52
C ARG A 140 -0.83 14.44 -3.82
N LEU A 141 -0.17 15.10 -4.78
CA LEU A 141 -0.78 15.56 -6.05
C LEU A 141 -0.82 14.48 -7.13
N ASP A 142 -0.01 13.45 -6.99
CA ASP A 142 0.20 12.34 -7.94
C ASP A 142 -0.72 11.13 -7.67
N VAL A 143 -1.72 11.30 -6.81
CA VAL A 143 -2.66 10.23 -6.44
C VAL A 143 -4.07 10.59 -6.89
N PHE A 144 -4.79 9.61 -7.46
CA PHE A 144 -6.18 9.80 -7.85
C PHE A 144 -7.06 9.86 -6.61
N LYS A 145 -7.76 10.99 -6.44
CA LYS A 145 -8.65 11.25 -5.31
C LYS A 145 -10.08 11.40 -5.80
N TYR A 146 -10.98 10.67 -5.14
CA TYR A 146 -12.41 10.77 -5.32
C TYR A 146 -13.02 11.28 -4.03
N TYR A 147 -13.95 12.22 -4.13
CA TYR A 147 -14.62 12.85 -3.00
C TYR A 147 -16.10 12.50 -3.03
N ASN A 148 -16.77 12.48 -1.87
CA ASN A 148 -18.19 12.12 -1.73
C ASN A 148 -18.53 10.75 -2.35
N ILE A 149 -17.59 9.82 -2.29
CA ILE A 149 -17.71 8.47 -2.82
C ILE A 149 -18.39 7.55 -1.81
N GLN A 150 -19.25 6.65 -2.26
CA GLN A 150 -19.84 5.60 -1.42
C GLN A 150 -18.86 4.45 -1.23
N ILE A 151 -18.93 3.72 -0.12
CA ILE A 151 -18.03 2.57 0.07
C ILE A 151 -18.29 1.50 -1.00
N LYS A 152 -19.54 1.31 -1.39
CA LYS A 152 -19.89 0.41 -2.49
C LYS A 152 -19.18 0.79 -3.79
N ASP A 153 -19.10 2.08 -4.11
CA ASP A 153 -18.39 2.55 -5.30
C ASP A 153 -16.89 2.31 -5.20
N PHE A 154 -16.32 2.51 -4.01
CA PHE A 154 -14.92 2.17 -3.73
C PHE A 154 -14.65 0.68 -3.99
N ILE A 155 -15.45 -0.22 -3.40
CA ILE A 155 -15.32 -1.68 -3.59
C ILE A 155 -15.55 -2.09 -5.05
N ASN A 156 -16.53 -1.48 -5.73
CA ASN A 156 -16.77 -1.73 -7.15
C ASN A 156 -15.58 -1.34 -8.02
N GLN A 157 -14.93 -0.20 -7.75
CA GLN A 157 -13.74 0.21 -8.49
C GLN A 157 -12.59 -0.79 -8.33
N LEU A 158 -12.38 -1.33 -7.12
CA LEU A 158 -11.38 -2.38 -6.88
C LEU A 158 -11.68 -3.65 -7.69
N ASN A 159 -12.94 -4.09 -7.67
CA ASN A 159 -13.39 -5.25 -8.43
C ASN A 159 -13.24 -5.04 -9.95
N GLU A 160 -13.65 -3.88 -10.46
CA GLU A 160 -13.52 -3.54 -11.88
C GLU A 160 -12.05 -3.44 -12.32
N ALA A 161 -11.17 -2.91 -11.46
CA ALA A 161 -9.73 -2.92 -11.72
C ALA A 161 -9.19 -4.35 -11.82
N ASN A 162 -9.60 -5.24 -10.89
CA ASN A 162 -9.19 -6.63 -10.90
C ASN A 162 -9.68 -7.40 -12.13
N LYS A 163 -10.88 -7.10 -12.66
CA LYS A 163 -11.41 -7.72 -13.89
C LYS A 163 -10.57 -7.41 -15.13
N ARG A 164 -9.89 -6.27 -15.15
CA ARG A 164 -9.02 -5.86 -16.28
C ARG A 164 -7.69 -6.60 -16.32
N ILE A 165 -7.33 -7.30 -15.23
CA ILE A 165 -6.09 -8.06 -15.15
C ILE A 165 -6.29 -9.45 -15.77
N HIS A 166 -5.40 -9.83 -16.67
CA HIS A 166 -5.38 -11.18 -17.22
C HIS A 166 -5.19 -12.21 -16.09
N GLN A 167 -6.23 -13.02 -15.84
CA GLN A 167 -6.24 -14.02 -14.76
C GLN A 167 -5.06 -15.01 -14.84
N ASP A 168 -4.55 -15.27 -16.03
CA ASP A 168 -3.39 -16.14 -16.24
C ASP A 168 -2.08 -15.58 -15.66
N ARG A 169 -1.98 -14.26 -15.45
CA ARG A 169 -0.82 -13.66 -14.76
C ARG A 169 -0.93 -13.82 -13.25
N VAL A 170 -2.13 -13.64 -12.70
CA VAL A 170 -2.40 -13.83 -11.26
C VAL A 170 -2.11 -15.28 -10.87
N LYS A 171 -2.60 -16.25 -11.65
CA LYS A 171 -2.38 -17.69 -11.42
C LYS A 171 -0.91 -18.09 -11.57
N ARG A 172 -0.21 -17.61 -12.60
CA ARG A 172 1.21 -17.97 -12.85
C ARG A 172 2.16 -17.51 -11.76
N HIS A 173 1.84 -16.42 -11.06
CA HIS A 173 2.67 -15.90 -9.98
C HIS A 173 2.16 -16.33 -8.60
N GLY A 174 1.18 -17.24 -8.54
CA GLY A 174 0.66 -17.78 -7.28
C GLY A 174 0.09 -16.73 -6.35
N ILE A 175 -0.37 -15.58 -6.86
CA ILE A 175 -0.77 -14.45 -6.03
C ILE A 175 -2.12 -14.76 -5.38
N THR A 176 -2.08 -15.23 -4.16
CA THR A 176 -3.22 -15.32 -3.26
C THR A 176 -3.00 -14.34 -2.11
N GLY A 177 -4.05 -13.83 -1.51
CA GLY A 177 -3.89 -12.95 -0.34
C GLY A 177 -3.28 -13.67 0.87
N GLU A 178 -3.21 -15.00 0.85
CA GLU A 178 -2.50 -15.81 1.84
C GLU A 178 -0.98 -15.54 1.84
N ASN A 179 -0.40 -15.14 0.70
CA ASN A 179 1.02 -14.76 0.59
C ASN A 179 1.37 -13.48 1.35
N PHE A 180 0.37 -12.74 1.83
CA PHE A 180 0.52 -11.48 2.56
C PHE A 180 0.21 -11.61 4.05
N HIS A 181 -0.07 -12.82 4.54
CA HIS A 181 -0.08 -13.08 5.98
C HIS A 181 1.33 -12.88 6.56
N LYS A 182 1.42 -12.08 7.63
CA LYS A 182 2.68 -11.81 8.35
C LYS A 182 3.40 -13.09 8.81
N ASP A 183 2.67 -14.19 8.97
CA ASP A 183 3.19 -15.48 9.44
C ASP A 183 4.06 -16.23 8.42
N VAL A 184 4.08 -15.80 7.14
CA VAL A 184 4.95 -16.43 6.13
C VAL A 184 6.43 -16.15 6.40
N PHE A 185 6.75 -15.01 7.02
CA PHE A 185 8.13 -14.65 7.35
C PHE A 185 8.63 -15.23 8.68
N GLU A 186 7.74 -15.64 9.59
CA GLU A 186 8.14 -16.32 10.83
C GLU A 186 8.64 -17.75 10.55
N LYS A 187 8.11 -18.43 9.53
CA LYS A 187 8.56 -19.77 9.13
C LYS A 187 9.94 -19.81 8.47
N VAL A 188 10.42 -18.68 7.93
CA VAL A 188 11.74 -18.62 7.28
C VAL A 188 12.86 -18.32 8.29
N ILE A 189 12.53 -17.76 9.46
CA ILE A 189 13.52 -17.47 10.52
C ILE A 189 13.76 -18.70 11.43
N MET A 190 12.91 -19.73 11.35
CA MET A 190 13.06 -20.97 12.12
C MET A 190 13.50 -22.19 11.30
N ALA A 191 14.09 -21.99 10.11
CA ALA A 191 14.69 -23.04 9.30
C ALA A 191 16.21 -22.92 9.23
#